data_AF-A0A973TEP1-F1
#
_entry.id   AF-A0A973TEP1-F1
#
_cell.length_a   1.000
_cell.length_b   1.000
_cell.length_c   1.000
_cell.angle_alpha   90.00
_cell.angle_beta   90.00
_cell.angle_gamma   90.00
#
_symmetry.space_group_name_H-M   'P 1'
#
loop_
_entity.id
_entity.type
_entity.pdbx_description
1 polymer ?
#
loop_
_entity_poly.entity_id
_entity_poly.type
_entity_poly.pdbx_seq_one_letter_code
_entity_poly.pdbx_strand_id
1 'polypeptide(L)'
;MTAAAITGEVRRFLLAVIPSVPHLEALLLLRGQPEPWNAPDLARRLYLDEASVQALLEDLVQADLAAAADDGVRYAPSDAIVAATVDAVALAYGRHVVAVTELIHSTSDRKAQRFADAFRLRKEP
;
A
#
# COMPACT_ATOMS: atom_id res chain seq x y z
N MET A 1 11.20 8.18 21.78
CA MET A 1 10.30 7.60 22.80
C MET A 1 9.39 6.59 22.11
N THR A 2 9.57 5.32 22.49
CA THR A 2 8.78 4.10 22.20
C THR A 2 8.33 3.83 20.75
N ALA A 3 9.22 3.24 19.95
CA ALA A 3 8.91 2.49 18.73
C ALA A 3 8.15 1.16 18.99
N ALA A 4 7.29 1.11 20.00
CA ALA A 4 6.70 -0.12 20.54
C ALA A 4 5.29 -0.44 20.02
N ALA A 5 4.77 0.27 19.02
CA ALA A 5 3.35 0.18 18.69
C ALA A 5 3.00 -0.47 17.33
N ILE A 6 3.99 -0.97 16.60
CA ILE A 6 3.79 -1.73 15.36
C ILE A 6 4.30 -3.14 15.59
N THR A 7 3.39 -4.13 15.54
CA THR A 7 3.75 -5.54 15.72
C THR A 7 4.70 -6.00 14.60
N GLY A 8 5.47 -7.07 14.85
CA GLY A 8 6.41 -7.61 13.87
C GLY A 8 5.73 -8.03 12.57
N GLU A 9 4.51 -8.56 12.66
CA GLU A 9 3.68 -8.95 11.54
C GLU A 9 3.22 -7.75 10.70
N VAL A 10 2.62 -6.73 11.33
CA VAL A 10 2.21 -5.49 10.65
C VAL A 10 3.41 -4.82 9.98
N ARG A 11 4.55 -4.75 10.68
CA ARG A 11 5.78 -4.22 10.11
C ARG A 11 6.21 -5.01 8.89
N ARG A 12 6.24 -6.34 8.96
CA ARG A 12 6.65 -7.20 7.84
C ARG A 12 5.72 -7.03 6.64
N PHE A 13 4.42 -6.98 6.88
CA PHE A 13 3.41 -6.77 5.85
C PHE A 13 3.61 -5.41 5.15
N LEU A 14 3.73 -4.32 5.91
CA LEU A 14 3.94 -2.97 5.37
C LEU A 14 5.21 -2.90 4.50
N LEU A 15 6.33 -3.48 4.98
CA LEU A 15 7.60 -3.47 4.24
C LEU A 15 7.57 -4.34 2.97
N ALA A 16 6.82 -5.44 2.98
CA ALA A 16 6.81 -6.41 1.89
C ALA A 16 5.78 -6.05 0.80
N VAL A 17 4.58 -5.66 1.21
CA VAL A 17 3.39 -5.59 0.35
C VAL A 17 2.99 -4.16 0.00
N ILE A 18 3.28 -3.19 0.87
CA ILE A 18 2.78 -1.81 0.72
C ILE A 18 3.92 -0.88 0.30
N PRO A 19 4.02 -0.49 -0.99
CA PRO A 19 5.18 0.22 -1.51
C PRO A 19 5.18 1.73 -1.25
N SER A 20 4.02 2.34 -0.97
CA SER A 20 3.91 3.77 -0.65
C SER A 20 2.68 4.05 0.22
N VAL A 21 2.62 5.25 0.83
CA VAL A 21 1.47 5.67 1.64
C VAL A 21 0.18 5.73 0.81
N PRO A 22 0.18 6.25 -0.44
CA PRO A 22 -1.00 6.14 -1.31
C PRO A 22 -1.55 4.73 -1.52
N HIS A 23 -0.70 3.70 -1.60
CA HIS A 23 -1.18 2.31 -1.68
C HIS A 23 -1.89 1.88 -0.40
N LEU A 24 -1.35 2.27 0.77
CA LEU A 24 -1.99 2.00 2.04
C LEU A 24 -3.37 2.66 2.11
N GLU A 25 -3.45 3.95 1.78
CA GLU A 25 -4.69 4.72 1.83
C GLU A 25 -5.73 4.17 0.85
N ALA A 26 -5.33 3.84 -0.38
CA ALA A 26 -6.20 3.18 -1.35
C ALA A 26 -6.76 1.86 -0.78
N LEU A 27 -5.90 1.00 -0.20
CA LEU A 27 -6.31 -0.25 0.42
C LEU A 27 -7.30 -0.03 1.58
N LEU A 28 -7.05 0.95 2.44
CA LEU A 28 -7.93 1.25 3.58
C LEU A 28 -9.28 1.82 3.14
N LEU A 29 -9.32 2.60 2.05
CA LEU A 29 -10.55 3.07 1.43
C LEU A 29 -11.35 1.91 0.81
N LEU A 30 -10.68 1.01 0.08
CA LEU A 30 -11.30 -0.21 -0.44
C LEU A 30 -11.91 -1.05 0.69
N ARG A 31 -11.18 -1.23 1.79
CA ARG A 31 -11.65 -1.99 2.97
C ARG A 31 -12.84 -1.33 3.66
N GLY A 32 -12.92 0.00 3.63
CA GLY A 32 -13.91 0.79 4.36
C GLY A 32 -15.35 0.62 3.86
N GLN A 33 -15.55 0.08 2.66
CA GLN A 33 -16.87 -0.16 2.08
C GLN A 33 -16.88 -1.44 1.22
N PRO A 34 -17.99 -2.21 1.20
CA PRO A 34 -18.08 -3.41 0.38
C PRO A 34 -18.23 -3.12 -1.12
N GLU A 35 -18.73 -1.94 -1.50
CA GLU A 35 -18.94 -1.55 -2.88
C GLU A 35 -17.62 -1.30 -3.62
N PRO A 36 -17.52 -1.71 -4.91
CA PRO A 36 -16.37 -1.40 -5.74
C PRO A 36 -16.10 0.10 -5.84
N TRP A 37 -14.82 0.47 -5.83
CA TRP A 37 -14.35 1.80 -6.12
C TRP A 37 -14.00 1.93 -7.58
N ASN A 38 -14.52 2.97 -8.23
CA ASN A 38 -14.01 3.42 -9.52
C ASN A 38 -12.79 4.35 -9.32
N ALA A 39 -11.90 4.38 -10.32
CA ALA A 39 -10.68 5.18 -10.26
C ALA A 39 -10.93 6.69 -10.10
N PRO A 40 -11.91 7.33 -10.80
CA PRO A 40 -12.20 8.76 -10.62
C PRO A 40 -12.59 9.15 -9.19
N ASP A 41 -13.47 8.38 -8.54
CA ASP A 41 -13.92 8.68 -7.17
C ASP A 41 -12.81 8.50 -6.14
N LEU A 42 -11.95 7.49 -6.36
CA LEU A 42 -10.81 7.24 -5.51
C LEU A 42 -9.71 8.29 -5.70
N ALA A 43 -9.47 8.74 -6.94
CA ALA A 43 -8.54 9.84 -7.28
C ALA A 43 -8.88 11.14 -6.54
N ARG A 44 -10.17 11.53 -6.52
CA ARG A 44 -10.62 12.71 -5.78
C ARG A 44 -10.39 12.61 -4.28
N ARG A 45 -10.50 11.41 -3.70
CA ARG A 45 -10.30 11.18 -2.26
C ARG A 45 -8.84 11.13 -1.87
N LEU A 46 -7.99 10.58 -2.73
CA LEU A 46 -6.55 10.51 -2.51
C LEU A 46 -5.83 11.81 -2.94
N TYR A 47 -6.54 12.75 -3.58
CA TYR A 47 -5.97 13.96 -4.18
C TYR A 47 -4.86 13.65 -5.19
N LEU A 48 -5.07 12.59 -5.99
CA LEU A 48 -4.17 12.13 -7.04
C LEU A 48 -4.86 12.24 -8.40
N ASP A 49 -4.08 12.14 -9.48
CA ASP A 49 -4.63 11.97 -10.81
C ASP A 49 -5.13 10.52 -11.03
N GLU A 50 -6.05 10.36 -11.98
CA GLU A 50 -6.68 9.07 -12.27
C GLU A 50 -5.69 8.01 -12.74
N ALA A 51 -4.64 8.38 -13.49
CA ALA A 51 -3.65 7.42 -13.98
C ALA A 51 -2.81 6.86 -12.83
N SER A 52 -2.40 7.72 -11.89
CA SER A 52 -1.75 7.28 -10.65
C SER A 52 -2.64 6.33 -9.86
N VAL A 53 -3.92 6.65 -9.67
CA VAL A 53 -4.85 5.78 -8.93
C VAL A 53 -5.12 4.47 -9.65
N GLN A 54 -5.22 4.47 -10.97
CA GLN A 54 -5.37 3.25 -11.76
C GLN A 54 -4.18 2.31 -11.51
N ALA A 55 -2.94 2.83 -11.52
CA ALA A 55 -1.75 2.05 -11.19
C ALA A 55 -1.79 1.52 -9.74
N LEU A 56 -2.21 2.34 -8.77
CA LEU A 56 -2.37 1.88 -7.38
C LEU A 56 -3.35 0.70 -7.28
N LEU A 57 -4.49 0.79 -7.98
CA LEU A 57 -5.51 -0.25 -7.97
C LEU A 57 -5.02 -1.54 -8.64
N GLU A 58 -4.31 -1.43 -9.76
CA GLU A 58 -3.69 -2.57 -10.44
C GLU A 58 -2.66 -3.26 -9.53
N ASP A 59 -1.80 -2.50 -8.86
CA ASP A 59 -0.82 -3.03 -7.91
C ASP A 59 -1.49 -3.77 -6.74
N LEU A 60 -2.61 -3.25 -6.21
CA LEU A 60 -3.37 -3.90 -5.14
C LEU A 60 -4.06 -5.20 -5.60
N VAL A 61 -4.51 -5.25 -6.86
CA VAL A 61 -5.05 -6.48 -7.45
C VAL A 61 -3.95 -7.52 -7.67
N GLN A 62 -2.78 -7.11 -8.19
CA GLN A 62 -1.63 -8.01 -8.36
C GLN A 62 -1.08 -8.53 -7.02
N ALA A 63 -1.29 -7.80 -5.93
CA ALA A 63 -0.92 -8.21 -4.58
C ALA A 63 -1.94 -9.12 -3.89
N ASP A 64 -3.00 -9.54 -4.58
CA ASP A 64 -4.13 -10.31 -4.04
C ASP A 64 -4.79 -9.66 -2.80
N LEU A 65 -4.80 -8.33 -2.75
CA LEU A 65 -5.47 -7.55 -1.69
C LEU A 65 -6.84 -7.02 -2.14
N ALA A 66 -7.02 -6.92 -3.45
CA ALA A 66 -8.21 -6.43 -4.09
C ALA A 66 -8.54 -7.28 -5.31
N ALA A 67 -9.77 -7.17 -5.79
CA ALA A 67 -10.20 -7.85 -7.01
C ALA A 67 -10.94 -6.87 -7.92
N ALA A 68 -10.75 -7.05 -9.23
CA ALA A 68 -11.57 -6.40 -10.22
C ALA A 68 -13.04 -6.81 -10.05
N ALA A 69 -13.92 -5.83 -10.26
CA ALA A 69 -15.36 -5.94 -10.26
C ALA A 69 -15.90 -5.27 -11.53
N ASP A 70 -17.18 -5.48 -11.84
CA ASP A 70 -17.78 -4.96 -13.07
C ASP A 70 -17.63 -3.43 -13.21
N ASP A 71 -17.78 -2.69 -12.10
CA ASP A 71 -17.72 -1.22 -12.07
C ASP A 71 -16.51 -0.65 -11.31
N GLY A 72 -15.43 -1.43 -11.15
CA GLY A 72 -14.21 -0.93 -10.50
C GLY A 72 -13.41 -2.00 -9.77
N VAL A 73 -12.87 -1.65 -8.61
CA VAL A 73 -12.04 -2.54 -7.79
C VAL A 73 -12.59 -2.59 -6.37
N ARG A 74 -12.73 -3.79 -5.81
CA ARG A 74 -13.22 -3.98 -4.43
C ARG A 74 -12.17 -4.66 -3.56
N TYR A 75 -12.29 -4.44 -2.26
CA TYR A 75 -11.49 -5.16 -1.29
C TYR A 75 -11.80 -6.66 -1.34
N ALA A 76 -10.78 -7.48 -1.55
CA ALA A 76 -10.89 -8.93 -1.68
C ALA A 76 -9.53 -9.56 -1.35
N PRO A 77 -9.14 -9.61 -0.06
CA PRO A 77 -7.89 -10.22 0.35
C PRO A 77 -7.91 -11.73 0.04
N SER A 78 -6.74 -12.28 -0.30
CA SER A 78 -6.57 -13.70 -0.67
C SER A 78 -7.04 -14.68 0.40
N ASP A 79 -6.85 -14.35 1.68
CA ASP A 79 -7.28 -15.18 2.80
C ASP A 79 -7.61 -14.37 4.07
N ALA A 80 -8.14 -15.06 5.08
CA ALA A 80 -8.52 -14.48 6.36
C ALA A 80 -7.33 -13.97 7.20
N ILE A 81 -6.12 -14.51 7.00
CA ILE A 81 -4.91 -14.07 7.71
C ILE A 81 -4.47 -12.72 7.14
N VAL A 82 -4.49 -12.57 5.81
CA VAL A 82 -4.23 -11.30 5.13
C VAL A 82 -5.28 -10.27 5.57
N ALA A 83 -6.56 -10.64 5.60
CA ALA A 83 -7.61 -9.76 6.08
C ALA A 83 -7.35 -9.25 7.52
N ALA A 84 -7.05 -10.17 8.45
CA ALA A 84 -6.71 -9.82 9.83
C ALA A 84 -5.45 -8.95 9.94
N THR A 85 -4.47 -9.18 9.07
CA THR A 85 -3.25 -8.35 9.01
C THR A 85 -3.57 -6.94 8.54
N VAL A 86 -4.41 -6.78 7.50
CA VAL A 86 -4.87 -5.47 7.03
C VAL A 86 -5.69 -4.76 8.11
N ASP A 87 -6.49 -5.48 8.89
CA ASP A 87 -7.20 -4.91 10.05
C ASP A 87 -6.22 -4.36 11.11
N ALA A 88 -5.17 -5.12 11.43
CA ALA A 88 -4.13 -4.68 12.35
C ALA A 88 -3.33 -3.48 11.80
N VAL A 89 -3.08 -3.45 10.49
CA VAL A 89 -2.48 -2.31 9.79
C VAL A 89 -3.37 -1.08 9.93
N ALA A 90 -4.69 -1.19 9.69
CA ALA A 90 -5.62 -0.08 9.81
C ALA A 90 -5.63 0.52 11.24
N LEU A 91 -5.62 -0.35 12.26
CA LEU A 91 -5.52 0.07 13.65
C LEU A 91 -4.19 0.76 13.96
N ALA A 92 -3.08 0.21 13.47
CA ALA A 92 -1.75 0.79 13.67
C ALA A 92 -1.61 2.14 12.97
N TYR A 93 -2.12 2.26 11.73
CA TYR A 93 -2.07 3.48 10.95
C TYR A 93 -2.86 4.59 11.63
N GLY A 94 -4.11 4.32 12.05
CA GLY A 94 -4.94 5.31 12.74
C GLY A 94 -4.37 5.81 14.07
N ARG A 95 -3.52 5.03 14.75
CA ARG A 95 -2.89 5.41 16.04
C ARG A 95 -1.49 5.97 15.89
N HIS A 96 -0.76 5.58 14.84
CA HIS A 96 0.67 5.83 14.67
C HIS A 96 1.04 6.23 13.24
N VAL A 97 0.24 7.13 12.63
CA VAL A 97 0.40 7.61 11.24
C VAL A 97 1.87 7.95 10.91
N VAL A 98 2.54 8.74 11.75
CA VAL A 98 3.94 9.16 11.53
C VAL A 98 4.87 7.95 11.43
N ALA A 99 4.79 7.01 12.39
CA ALA A 99 5.67 5.86 12.43
C ALA A 99 5.44 4.88 11.26
N VAL A 100 4.18 4.71 10.83
CA VAL A 100 3.86 3.88 9.67
C VAL A 100 4.33 4.54 8.37
N THR A 101 4.14 5.85 8.23
CA THR A 101 4.60 6.62 7.08
C THR A 101 6.13 6.58 6.96
N GLU A 102 6.87 6.77 8.05
CA GLU A 102 8.33 6.64 8.08
C GLU A 102 8.80 5.23 7.70
N LEU A 103 8.09 4.19 8.16
CA LEU A 103 8.41 2.81 7.84
C LEU A 103 8.28 2.53 6.33
N ILE A 104 7.19 3.00 5.72
CA ILE A 104 6.95 2.82 4.28
C ILE A 104 8.02 3.56 3.47
N HIS A 105 8.31 4.84 3.78
CA HIS A 105 9.34 5.62 3.09
C HIS A 105 10.73 4.98 3.17
N SER A 106 11.09 4.42 4.32
CA SER A 106 12.38 3.72 4.51
C SER A 106 12.58 2.52 3.56
N THR A 107 11.49 2.00 3.01
CA THR A 107 11.48 0.89 2.04
C THR A 107 11.53 1.39 0.61
N SER A 108 10.74 2.42 0.31
CA SER A 108 10.71 3.08 -0.99
C SER A 108 12.10 3.62 -1.35
N ASP A 109 12.79 4.24 -0.39
CA ASP A 109 14.16 4.73 -0.56
C ASP A 109 15.13 3.59 -0.88
N ARG A 110 15.02 2.44 -0.20
CA ARG A 110 15.88 1.27 -0.49
C ARG A 110 15.59 0.64 -1.84
N LYS A 111 14.32 0.55 -2.26
CA LYS A 111 13.95 0.04 -3.58
C LYS A 111 14.47 0.99 -4.67
N ALA A 112 14.28 2.30 -4.50
CA ALA A 112 14.80 3.33 -5.41
C ALA A 112 16.33 3.33 -5.50
N GLN A 113 17.03 3.18 -4.37
CA GLN A 113 18.49 3.07 -4.33
C GLN A 113 18.98 1.83 -5.10
N ARG A 114 18.34 0.67 -4.92
CA ARG A 114 18.67 -0.57 -5.67
C ARG A 114 18.46 -0.42 -7.17
N PHE A 115 17.41 0.29 -7.61
CA PHE A 115 17.22 0.62 -9.02
C PHE A 115 18.33 1.56 -9.51
N ALA A 116 18.66 2.64 -8.79
CA ALA A 116 19.71 3.57 -9.16
C ALA A 116 21.10 2.89 -9.28
N ASP A 117 21.42 1.97 -8.38
CA ASP A 117 22.69 1.23 -8.41
C ASP A 117 22.76 0.25 -9.59
N ALA A 118 21.63 -0.34 -10.01
CA ALA A 118 21.55 -1.16 -11.23
C ALA A 118 21.84 -0.36 -12.51
N PHE A 119 21.54 0.94 -12.54
CA PHE A 119 21.90 1.83 -13.66
C PHE A 119 23.34 2.35 -13.59
N ARG A 120 23.95 2.42 -12.39
CA ARG A 120 25.38 2.76 -12.23
C ARG A 120 26.31 1.61 -12.61
N LEU A 121 25.85 0.35 -12.51
CA LEU A 121 26.62 -0.84 -12.86
C LEU A 121 26.85 -1.04 -14.39
N ARG A 122 26.45 -0.07 -15.22
CA ARG A 122 26.79 -0.02 -16.66
C ARG A 122 27.86 1.01 -17.01
N LYS A 123 28.57 1.53 -16.00
CA LYS A 123 29.72 2.40 -16.25
C LYS A 123 30.94 1.85 -15.54
N GLU A 124 31.79 1.17 -16.31
CA GLU A 124 33.26 1.34 -16.42
C GLU A 124 33.91 0.02 -16.91
N PRO A 125 35.01 0.04 -17.70
CA PRO A 125 35.59 1.07 -18.57
C PRO A 125 35.46 0.76 -20.08
#